data_AF-E4TKU0-F1
#
_entry.id   AF-E4TKU0-F1
#
_cell.length_a   1.000
_cell.length_b   1.000
_cell.length_c   1.000
_cell.angle_alpha   90.00
_cell.angle_beta   90.00
_cell.angle_gamma   90.00
#
_symmetry.space_group_name_H-M   'P 1'
#
loop_
_entity.id
_entity.type
_entity.pdbx_description
1 polymer ?
#
loop_
_entity_poly.entity_id
_entity_poly.type
_entity_poly.pdbx_seq_one_letter_code
_entity_poly.pdbx_strand_id
1 'polypeptide(L)' 'MSKKLKKRVNGGLAIYAGIGSLITAVMSVVGFLVMIYKAVFLNGNYNWELYFIPIIGLMIAGTMAYILLRIGYEELEN' A
#
# COMPACT_ATOMS: atom_id res chain seq x y z
N MET A 1 -31.34 6.19 0.34
CA MET A 1 -30.37 5.56 -0.59
C MET A 1 -30.73 4.08 -0.72
N SER A 2 -30.84 3.52 -1.93
CA SER A 2 -31.18 2.09 -2.06
C SER A 2 -30.01 1.22 -1.59
N LYS A 3 -30.31 0.03 -1.04
CA LYS A 3 -29.27 -0.93 -0.59
C LYS A 3 -28.26 -1.24 -1.72
N LYS A 4 -28.75 -1.36 -2.96
CA LYS A 4 -27.94 -1.59 -4.17
C LYS A 4 -26.97 -0.44 -4.48
N LEU A 5 -27.41 0.81 -4.28
CA LEU A 5 -26.56 1.98 -4.51
C LEU A 5 -25.49 2.09 -3.42
N LYS A 6 -25.83 1.78 -2.17
CA LYS A 6 -24.88 1.81 -1.04
C LYS A 6 -23.75 0.78 -1.21
N LYS A 7 -24.07 -0.44 -1.64
CA LYS A 7 -23.09 -1.48 -1.98
C LYS A 7 -22.10 -1.02 -3.05
N ARG A 8 -22.60 -0.50 -4.17
CA ARG A 8 -21.75 -0.01 -5.26
C ARG A 8 -20.81 1.12 -4.84
N VAL A 9 -21.31 2.04 -4.01
CA VAL A 9 -20.49 3.14 -3.49
C VAL A 9 -19.42 2.60 -2.55
N ASN A 10 -19.78 1.73 -1.60
CA ASN A 10 -18.83 1.14 -0.66
C ASN A 10 -17.76 0.29 -1.36
N GLY A 11 -18.18 -0.57 -2.30
CA GLY A 11 -17.26 -1.40 -3.08
C GLY A 11 -16.30 -0.56 -3.93
N GLY A 12 -16.82 0.45 -4.64
CA GLY A 12 -15.99 1.37 -5.41
C GLY A 12 -15.00 2.17 -4.55
N LEU A 13 -15.42 2.61 -3.36
CA LEU A 13 -14.57 3.33 -2.42
C LEU A 13 -13.47 2.44 -1.84
N ALA A 14 -13.79 1.18 -1.54
CA ALA A 14 -12.83 0.18 -1.11
C ALA A 14 -11.78 -0.10 -2.20
N ILE A 15 -12.19 -0.24 -3.46
CA ILE A 15 -11.25 -0.41 -4.58
C ILE A 15 -10.34 0.82 -4.71
N TYR A 16 -10.89 2.02 -4.65
CA TYR A 16 -10.09 3.25 -4.76
C TYR A 16 -9.04 3.34 -3.64
N ALA A 17 -9.44 3.08 -2.39
CA ALA A 17 -8.52 3.04 -1.25
C ALA A 17 -7.49 1.91 -1.37
N GLY A 18 -7.88 0.75 -1.91
CA GLY A 18 -6.99 -0.37 -2.20
C GLY A 18 -5.91 -0.01 -3.22
N ILE A 19 -6.28 0.67 -4.32
CA ILE A 19 -5.32 1.17 -5.31
C ILE A 19 -4.37 2.21 -4.70
N GLY A 20 -4.87 3.14 -3.90
CA GLY A 20 -4.03 4.11 -3.20
C GLY A 20 -3.01 3.44 -2.26
N SER A 21 -3.44 2.39 -1.57
CA SER A 21 -2.56 1.57 -0.72
C SER A 21 -1.50 0.83 -1.55
N LEU A 22 -1.87 0.32 -2.73
CA LEU A 22 -0.93 -0.32 -3.66
C LEU A 22 0.17 0.65 -4.12
N ILE A 23 -0.21 1.88 -4.48
CA ILE A 23 0.75 2.92 -4.87
C ILE A 23 1.72 3.22 -3.73
N THR A 24 1.21 3.32 -2.50
CA THR A 24 2.02 3.55 -1.30
C THR A 24 3.01 2.41 -1.06
N ALA A 25 2.59 1.17 -1.29
CA ALA A 25 3.46 0.00 -1.22
C ALA A 25 4.60 0.09 -2.25
N VAL A 26 4.28 0.41 -3.52
CA VAL A 26 5.28 0.59 -4.58
C VAL A 26 6.28 1.71 -4.23
N MET A 27 5.79 2.85 -3.75
CA MET A 27 6.66 3.96 -3.34
C MET A 27 7.57 3.58 -2.16
N SER A 28 7.09 2.73 -1.25
CA SER A 28 7.90 2.20 -0.15
C SER A 28 9.02 1.29 -0.65
N VAL A 29 8.79 0.47 -1.68
CA VAL A 29 9.86 -0.30 -2.36
C VAL A 29 10.90 0.64 -2.96
N VAL A 30 10.47 1.66 -3.70
CA VAL A 30 11.38 2.62 -4.33
C VAL A 30 12.23 3.34 -3.28
N GLY A 31 11.62 3.80 -2.19
CA GLY A 31 12.32 4.42 -1.07
C GLY A 31 13.37 3.50 -0.44
N PHE A 32 13.02 2.23 -0.25
CA PHE A 32 13.94 1.21 0.25
C PHE A 32 15.15 1.01 -0.67
N LEU A 33 14.92 0.91 -1.99
CA LEU A 33 16.00 0.77 -2.97
C LEU A 33 16.93 1.98 -2.98
N VAL A 34 16.39 3.19 -2.91
CA VAL A 34 17.18 4.43 -2.83
C VAL A 34 18.03 4.45 -1.56
N MET A 35 17.47 4.00 -0.43
CA MET A 35 18.22 3.90 0.83
C MET A 35 19.35 2.87 0.74
N ILE A 36 19.12 1.69 0.16
CA ILE A 36 20.18 0.69 -0.07
C ILE A 36 21.28 1.25 -0.97
N TYR A 37 20.90 1.91 -2.07
CA TYR A 37 21.87 2.52 -2.98
C TYR A 37 22.77 3.52 -2.23
N LYS A 38 22.16 4.39 -1.43
CA LYS A 38 22.87 5.33 -0.58
C LYS A 38 23.80 4.59 0.42
N ALA A 39 23.30 3.53 1.05
CA ALA A 39 24.04 2.69 2.00
C ALA A 39 25.35 2.14 1.42
N VAL A 40 25.25 1.53 0.25
CA VAL A 40 26.32 0.73 -0.35
C VAL A 40 27.30 1.60 -1.13
N PHE A 41 26.82 2.64 -1.83
CA PHE A 41 27.63 3.36 -2.81
C PHE A 41 28.10 4.75 -2.35
N LEU A 42 27.50 5.34 -1.32
CA LEU A 42 27.78 6.73 -0.93
C LEU A 42 28.45 6.89 0.44
N ASN A 43 28.92 5.80 1.08
CA ASN A 43 29.68 5.81 2.36
C ASN A 43 29.12 6.76 3.44
N GLY A 44 27.79 6.89 3.50
CA GLY A 44 27.11 7.66 4.54
C GLY A 44 27.14 6.94 5.90
N ASN A 45 26.98 7.70 6.98
CA ASN A 45 26.79 7.15 8.31
C ASN A 45 25.33 6.70 8.44
N TYR A 46 25.06 5.39 8.33
CA TYR A 46 23.70 4.85 8.23
C TYR A 46 23.22 4.22 9.52
N ASN A 47 22.03 4.63 9.97
CA ASN A 47 21.30 3.93 11.00
C ASN A 47 20.51 2.77 10.36
N TRP A 48 20.97 1.53 10.60
CA TRP A 48 20.33 0.30 10.11
C TRP A 48 18.87 0.14 10.54
N GLU A 49 18.47 0.77 11.65
CA GLU A 49 17.09 0.73 12.13
C GLU A 49 16.11 1.47 11.21
N LEU A 50 16.57 2.50 10.50
CA LEU A 50 15.73 3.27 9.58
C LEU A 50 15.33 2.46 8.33
N TYR A 51 16.05 1.37 8.02
CA TYR A 51 15.72 0.50 6.89
C TYR A 51 14.48 -0.36 7.13
N PHE A 52 14.09 -0.56 8.39
CA PHE A 52 12.85 -1.27 8.70
C PHE A 52 11.60 -0.45 8.38
N ILE A 53 11.68 0.89 8.40
CA ILE A 53 10.53 1.77 8.16
C ILE A 53 9.88 1.52 6.78
N PRO A 54 10.60 1.57 5.65
CA PRO A 54 9.99 1.30 4.35
C PRO A 54 9.54 -0.16 4.19
N ILE A 55 10.18 -1.12 4.87
CA ILE A 55 9.74 -2.53 4.86
C ILE A 55 8.40 -2.68 5.60
N ILE A 56 8.27 -2.07 6.77
CA ILE A 56 7.01 -2.07 7.54
C ILE A 56 5.92 -1.36 6.74
N GLY A 57 6.23 -0.20 6.16
CA GLY A 57 5.31 0.54 5.29
C GLY A 57 4.83 -0.30 4.10
N LEU A 58 5.74 -1.03 3.45
CA LEU A 58 5.42 -1.97 2.38
C LEU A 58 4.45 -3.05 2.84
N MET A 59 4.74 -3.72 3.97
CA MET A 59 3.93 -4.83 4.45
C MET A 59 2.51 -4.37 4.82
N ILE A 60 2.39 -3.24 5.53
CA ILE A 60 1.10 -2.68 5.92
C ILE A 60 0.31 -2.25 4.67
N ALA A 61 0.93 -1.46 3.78
CA ALA A 61 0.26 -0.93 2.60
C ALA A 61 -0.12 -2.04 1.61
N GLY A 62 0.74 -3.04 1.41
CA GLY A 62 0.45 -4.20 0.57
C GLY A 62 -0.69 -5.06 1.11
N THR A 63 -0.70 -5.31 2.42
CA THR A 63 -1.79 -6.06 3.08
C THR A 63 -3.12 -5.31 2.99
N MET A 64 -3.11 -3.99 3.24
CA MET A 64 -4.29 -3.14 3.09
C MET A 64 -4.80 -3.08 1.65
N ALA A 65 -3.90 -2.96 0.68
CA ALA A 65 -4.27 -3.00 -0.74
C ALA A 65 -5.01 -4.29 -1.07
N TYR A 66 -4.47 -5.44 -0.67
CA TYR A 66 -5.10 -6.74 -0.91
C TYR A 66 -6.50 -6.85 -0.28
N ILE A 67 -6.62 -6.51 1.01
CA ILE A 67 -7.90 -6.62 1.74
C ILE A 67 -8.96 -5.70 1.14
N LEU A 68 -8.61 -4.44 0.87
CA LEU A 68 -9.56 -3.45 0.36
C LEU A 68 -10.00 -3.75 -1.08
N LEU A 69 -9.08 -4.19 -1.93
CA LEU A 69 -9.43 -4.62 -3.29
C LEU A 69 -10.37 -5.82 -3.24
N ARG A 70 -10.07 -6.82 -2.39
CA ARG A 70 -10.92 -8.00 -2.24
C ARG A 70 -12.33 -7.66 -1.77
N ILE A 71 -12.46 -6.89 -0.68
CA ILE A 71 -13.77 -6.44 -0.18
C ILE A 71 -14.50 -5.64 -1.25
N GLY A 72 -13.77 -4.77 -1.97
CA GLY A 72 -14.32 -3.96 -3.03
C GLY A 72 -14.91 -4.77 -4.19
N TYR A 73 -14.22 -5.82 -4.62
CA TYR A 73 -14.74 -6.74 -5.63
C TYR A 73 -15.93 -7.57 -5.11
N GLU A 74 -15.84 -8.10 -3.88
CA GLU A 74 -16.92 -8.89 -3.27
C GLU A 74 -18.23 -8.06 -3.10
N GLU A 75 -18.13 -6.76 -2.78
CA GLU A 75 -19.28 -5.84 -2.67
C GLU A 75 -19.87 -5.40 -4.03
N LEU A 76 -19.09 -5.48 -5.11
CA LEU A 76 -19.57 -5.14 -6.46
C LEU A 76 -20.20 -6.34 -7.18
N GLU A 77 -19.77 -7.55 -6.83
CA GLU A 77 -20.24 -8.80 -7.43
C GLU A 77 -21.56 -9.30 -6.77
N ASN A 78 -21.75 -9.05 -5.47
CA ASN A 78 -22.93 -9.46 -4.67
C ASN A 78 -23.94 -8.34 -4.42
#